data_AF-A0AAN8FRX1-F1
#
_entry.id   AF-A0AAN8FRX1-F1
#
_cell.length_a   1.000
_cell.length_b   1.000
_cell.length_c   1.000
_cell.angle_alpha   90.00
_cell.angle_beta   90.00
_cell.angle_gamma   90.00
#
_symmetry.space_group_name_H-M   'P 1'
#
loop_
_entity.id
_entity.type
_entity.pdbx_description
1 polymer ?
#
loop_
_entity_poly.entity_id
_entity_poly.type
_entity_poly.pdbx_seq_one_letter_code
_entity_poly.pdbx_strand_id
1 'polypeptide(L)'
;MYEPDTGSLVLDVQILAGLSWHRLFSEDSREKLRLDEWIFVADNIAMFPYQVMDEPLYVIHTIDSIVSLSGQSLLVQCKAHLRTGQSYHSPQQQQKNQLEDDDLLFEPEALYNRFPEEKGPLYDLMDNSQACFILLYLKNFLMKLYGFTEAKVQEYSPSEAAKVYEKGLSSRKNVPMFNPLAALDGGRRRDGHADPLANDRQSIQSHFNLATKICNFRKMLLSLDRMENDGDSDYDGEISVAPKEEDENADECMDTSADNDVDT
;
A
#
# COMPACT_ATOMS: atom_id res chain seq x y z
N MET A 1 43.79 3.68 -24.87
CA MET A 1 42.34 3.44 -24.72
C MET A 1 42.12 3.12 -23.26
N TYR A 2 41.65 4.08 -22.49
CA TYR A 2 41.16 3.87 -21.13
C TYR A 2 39.69 3.49 -21.31
N GLU A 3 39.33 2.23 -21.12
CA GLU A 3 37.92 1.90 -20.93
C GLU A 3 37.49 2.51 -19.58
N PRO A 4 36.40 3.30 -19.53
CA PRO A 4 35.89 3.76 -18.26
C PRO A 4 35.31 2.54 -17.53
N ASP A 5 35.75 2.36 -16.29
CA ASP A 5 35.31 1.29 -15.40
C ASP A 5 33.82 1.49 -15.06
N THR A 6 32.95 0.84 -15.84
CA THR A 6 31.50 0.93 -15.69
C THR A 6 31.02 0.40 -14.33
N GLY A 7 31.83 -0.41 -13.64
CA GLY A 7 31.50 -0.91 -12.30
C GLY A 7 31.46 0.17 -11.23
N SER A 8 32.32 1.20 -11.33
CA SER A 8 32.37 2.30 -10.36
C SER A 8 31.14 3.21 -10.46
N LEU A 9 30.64 3.46 -11.68
CA LEU A 9 29.46 4.31 -11.91
C LEU A 9 28.17 3.64 -11.44
N VAL A 10 28.06 2.31 -11.53
CA VAL A 10 26.89 1.57 -11.03
C VAL A 10 26.85 1.57 -9.51
N LEU A 11 27.99 1.35 -8.84
CA LEU A 11 28.10 1.48 -7.38
C LEU A 11 27.79 2.91 -6.90
N ASP A 12 28.26 3.95 -7.60
CA ASP A 12 27.96 5.34 -7.25
C ASP A 12 26.46 5.67 -7.44
N VAL A 13 25.79 5.12 -8.46
CA VAL A 13 24.34 5.26 -8.64
C VAL A 13 23.56 4.45 -7.60
N GLN A 14 24.01 3.26 -7.19
CA GLN A 14 23.39 2.44 -6.15
C GLN A 14 23.51 3.11 -4.76
N ILE A 15 24.66 3.71 -4.45
CA ILE A 15 24.90 4.44 -3.19
C ILE A 15 24.15 5.77 -3.19
N LEU A 16 24.14 6.51 -4.31
CA LEU A 16 23.33 7.72 -4.45
C LEU A 16 21.83 7.39 -4.41
N ALA A 17 21.40 6.28 -5.01
CA ALA A 17 20.03 5.79 -4.90
C ALA A 17 19.73 5.40 -3.45
N GLY A 18 20.53 4.60 -2.76
CA GLY A 18 20.30 4.19 -1.36
C GLY A 18 20.30 5.35 -0.36
N LEU A 19 21.16 6.35 -0.54
CA LEU A 19 21.18 7.58 0.28
C LEU A 19 20.03 8.52 -0.07
N SER A 20 19.68 8.66 -1.35
CA SER A 20 18.54 9.47 -1.79
C SER A 20 17.22 8.81 -1.41
N TRP A 21 17.17 7.47 -1.38
CA TRP A 21 16.02 6.65 -1.03
C TRP A 21 15.73 6.78 0.46
N HIS A 22 16.69 6.49 1.35
CA HIS A 22 16.50 6.75 2.78
C HIS A 22 16.14 8.21 3.07
N ARG A 23 16.68 9.17 2.31
CA ARG A 23 16.31 10.58 2.46
C ARG A 23 14.88 10.88 1.99
N LEU A 24 14.43 10.29 0.89
CA LEU A 24 13.06 10.42 0.34
C LEU A 24 12.00 9.83 1.28
N PHE A 25 12.39 8.83 2.06
CA PHE A 25 11.53 8.10 2.99
C PHE A 25 11.75 8.44 4.47
N SER A 26 12.70 9.34 4.77
CA SER A 26 12.89 9.84 6.13
C SER A 26 11.72 10.74 6.53
N GLU A 27 11.23 10.56 7.76
CA GLU A 27 10.11 11.34 8.33
C GLU A 27 10.43 12.86 8.39
N ASP A 28 11.73 13.21 8.44
CA ASP A 28 12.26 14.57 8.42
C ASP A 28 12.40 15.19 7.01
N SER A 29 12.08 14.45 5.95
CA SER A 29 12.11 15.01 4.60
C SER A 29 10.96 16.01 4.43
N ARG A 30 11.32 17.28 4.20
CA ARG A 30 10.37 18.39 4.02
C ARG A 30 9.52 18.28 2.74
N GLU A 31 9.83 17.32 1.88
CA GLU A 31 9.18 17.09 0.58
C GLU A 31 8.53 15.70 0.59
N LYS A 32 7.29 15.62 1.09
CA LYS A 32 6.46 14.42 0.89
C LYS A 32 6.07 14.35 -0.59
N LEU A 33 6.47 13.28 -1.26
CA LEU A 33 6.08 13.06 -2.65
C LEU A 33 4.56 12.90 -2.78
N ARG A 34 4.01 13.47 -3.86
CA ARG A 34 2.64 13.23 -4.32
C ARG A 34 2.51 11.81 -4.86
N LEU A 35 1.27 11.36 -4.99
CA LEU A 35 0.96 9.99 -5.43
C LEU A 35 1.44 9.69 -6.86
N ASP A 36 1.33 10.66 -7.76
CA ASP A 36 1.84 10.58 -9.14
C ASP A 36 3.36 10.48 -9.19
N GLU A 37 4.06 11.20 -8.31
CA GLU A 37 5.51 11.10 -8.17
C GLU A 37 5.91 9.71 -7.64
N TRP A 38 5.15 9.15 -6.69
CA TRP A 38 5.34 7.77 -6.24
C TRP A 38 5.17 6.73 -7.35
N ILE A 39 4.15 6.90 -8.19
CA ILE A 39 3.90 6.01 -9.33
C ILE A 39 5.06 6.11 -10.32
N PHE A 40 5.51 7.32 -10.64
CA PHE A 40 6.65 7.55 -11.53
C PHE A 40 7.92 6.88 -10.99
N VAL A 41 8.24 7.07 -9.70
CA VAL A 41 9.40 6.46 -9.07
C VAL A 41 9.30 4.93 -9.14
N ALA A 42 8.15 4.37 -8.76
CA ALA A 42 7.93 2.91 -8.76
C ALA A 42 8.06 2.29 -10.16
N ASP A 43 7.54 2.96 -11.19
CA ASP A 43 7.66 2.52 -12.58
C ASP A 43 9.12 2.49 -13.06
N ASN A 44 9.90 3.52 -12.73
CA ASN A 44 11.33 3.54 -13.06
C ASN A 44 12.08 2.39 -12.38
N ILE A 45 11.78 2.12 -11.11
CA ILE A 45 12.39 1.02 -10.36
C ILE A 45 12.05 -0.34 -10.99
N ALA A 46 10.78 -0.54 -11.37
CA ALA A 46 10.33 -1.77 -12.04
C ALA A 46 11.08 -2.03 -13.37
N MET A 47 11.52 -0.98 -14.06
CA MET A 47 12.13 -1.07 -15.38
C MET A 47 13.65 -1.32 -15.35
N PHE A 48 14.34 -1.05 -14.24
CA PHE A 48 15.80 -1.13 -14.16
C PHE A 48 16.37 -2.51 -14.56
N PRO A 49 17.42 -2.56 -15.42
CA PRO A 49 18.01 -3.80 -15.92
C PRO A 49 18.93 -4.46 -14.87
N TYR A 50 18.31 -5.01 -13.82
CA TYR A 50 19.03 -5.74 -12.78
C TYR A 50 19.87 -6.90 -13.33
N GLN A 51 21.11 -7.01 -12.89
CA GLN A 51 22.10 -7.96 -13.44
C GLN A 51 22.35 -9.16 -12.51
N VAL A 52 22.46 -8.90 -11.20
CA VAL A 52 22.72 -9.90 -10.16
C VAL A 52 21.57 -9.94 -9.17
N MET A 53 21.37 -11.08 -8.50
CA MET A 53 20.25 -11.25 -7.56
C MET A 53 20.26 -10.24 -6.41
N ASP A 54 21.45 -9.82 -5.98
CA ASP A 54 21.62 -8.85 -4.89
C ASP A 54 20.84 -7.55 -5.14
N GLU A 55 20.85 -7.02 -6.36
CA GLU A 55 20.25 -5.72 -6.65
C GLU A 55 18.72 -5.66 -6.43
N PRO A 56 17.89 -6.54 -7.03
CA PRO A 56 16.45 -6.53 -6.79
C PRO A 56 16.09 -6.99 -5.38
N LEU A 57 16.88 -7.89 -4.76
CA LEU A 57 16.67 -8.30 -3.36
C LEU A 57 16.91 -7.11 -2.40
N TYR A 58 17.95 -6.31 -2.65
CA TYR A 58 18.22 -5.09 -1.90
C TYR A 58 17.05 -4.09 -2.00
N VAL A 59 16.50 -3.92 -3.21
CA VAL A 59 15.34 -3.04 -3.43
C VAL A 59 14.12 -3.54 -2.66
N ILE A 60 13.83 -4.84 -2.71
CA ILE A 60 12.71 -5.45 -1.98
C ILE A 60 12.90 -5.28 -0.46
N HIS A 61 14.07 -5.58 0.06
CA HIS A 61 14.39 -5.39 1.48
C HIS A 61 14.20 -3.92 1.92
N THR A 62 14.62 -2.98 1.06
CA THR A 62 14.46 -1.55 1.33
C THR A 62 12.99 -1.15 1.34
N ILE A 63 12.17 -1.68 0.41
CA ILE A 63 10.72 -1.52 0.41
C ILE A 63 10.10 -2.00 1.73
N ASP A 64 10.44 -3.22 2.18
CA ASP A 64 9.90 -3.78 3.42
C ASP A 64 10.24 -2.91 4.63
N SER A 65 11.50 -2.46 4.71
CA SER A 65 11.97 -1.54 5.77
C SER A 65 11.16 -0.24 5.80
N ILE A 66 10.89 0.35 4.65
CA ILE A 66 10.14 1.60 4.53
C ILE A 66 8.68 1.42 4.89
N VAL A 67 8.04 0.37 4.37
CA VAL A 67 6.63 0.10 4.61
C VAL A 67 6.39 -0.16 6.10
N SER A 68 7.29 -0.92 6.73
CA SER A 68 7.24 -1.18 8.18
C SER A 68 7.37 0.13 8.98
N LEU A 69 8.43 0.91 8.77
CA LEU A 69 8.66 2.15 9.52
C LEU A 69 7.57 3.20 9.28
N SER A 70 7.26 3.47 8.02
CA SER A 70 6.26 4.49 7.63
C SER A 70 4.86 4.06 8.03
N GLY A 71 4.53 2.77 7.87
CA GLY A 71 3.22 2.24 8.23
C GLY A 71 2.94 2.30 9.72
N GLN A 72 3.93 1.93 10.54
CA GLN A 72 3.80 2.07 11.99
C GLN A 72 3.69 3.54 12.42
N SER A 73 4.47 4.46 11.83
CA SER A 73 4.33 5.90 12.11
C SER A 73 2.92 6.41 11.77
N LEU A 74 2.36 6.03 10.61
CA LEU A 74 0.99 6.40 10.23
C LEU A 74 -0.05 5.89 11.24
N LEU A 75 0.07 4.64 11.71
CA LEU A 75 -0.83 4.10 12.74
C LEU A 75 -0.69 4.83 14.08
N VAL A 76 0.52 5.19 14.48
CA VAL A 76 0.76 6.00 15.70
C VAL A 76 0.11 7.37 15.57
N GLN A 77 0.26 8.04 14.42
CA GLN A 77 -0.39 9.32 14.14
C GLN A 77 -1.93 9.20 14.14
N CYS A 78 -2.48 8.16 13.51
CA CYS A 78 -3.91 7.85 13.57
C CYS A 78 -4.39 7.77 15.03
N LYS A 79 -3.72 6.97 15.86
CA LYS A 79 -4.05 6.84 17.29
C LYS A 79 -3.98 8.19 18.03
N ALA A 80 -3.02 9.05 17.70
CA ALA A 80 -2.94 10.38 18.29
C ALA A 80 -4.16 11.25 17.95
N HIS A 81 -4.60 11.28 16.68
CA HIS A 81 -5.80 12.02 16.28
C HIS A 81 -7.09 11.49 16.92
N LEU A 82 -7.22 10.17 17.07
CA LEU A 82 -8.36 9.55 17.76
C LEU A 82 -8.42 9.93 19.24
N ARG A 83 -7.27 10.12 19.90
CA ARG A 83 -7.22 10.58 21.30
C ARG A 83 -7.68 12.03 21.44
N THR A 84 -7.38 12.90 20.47
CA THR A 84 -7.84 14.30 20.49
C THR A 84 -9.37 14.38 20.48
N GLY A 85 -10.04 13.51 19.72
CA GLY A 85 -11.51 13.39 19.71
C GLY A 85 -12.12 12.98 21.06
N GLN A 86 -11.32 12.48 21.99
CA GLN A 86 -11.76 11.99 23.31
C GLN A 86 -11.59 13.02 24.44
N SER A 87 -11.29 14.27 24.12
CA SER A 87 -10.97 15.33 25.11
C SER A 87 -12.10 15.62 26.11
N TYR A 88 -13.34 15.24 25.81
CA TYR A 88 -14.51 15.45 26.68
C TYR A 88 -14.78 14.30 27.67
N HIS A 89 -13.99 13.21 27.63
CA HIS A 89 -14.17 12.07 28.53
C HIS A 89 -13.53 12.31 29.90
N SER A 90 -14.18 11.82 30.96
CA SER A 90 -13.69 11.91 32.33
C SER A 90 -12.28 11.33 32.48
N PRO A 91 -11.45 11.81 33.44
CA PRO A 91 -10.07 11.34 33.63
C PRO A 91 -9.94 9.81 33.81
N GLN A 92 -10.95 9.17 34.42
CA GLN A 92 -11.01 7.70 34.58
C GLN A 92 -11.23 6.96 33.25
N GLN A 93 -11.97 7.53 32.29
CA GLN A 93 -12.17 6.95 30.96
C GLN A 93 -10.92 7.11 30.09
N GLN A 94 -10.23 8.26 30.18
CA GLN A 94 -8.96 8.47 29.46
C GLN A 94 -7.87 7.47 29.88
N GLN A 95 -7.79 7.14 31.17
CA GLN A 95 -6.83 6.17 31.69
C GLN A 95 -7.15 4.73 31.24
N LYS A 96 -8.44 4.39 31.09
CA LYS A 96 -8.89 3.11 30.53
C LYS A 96 -8.57 3.01 29.03
N ASN A 97 -8.78 4.09 28.28
CA ASN A 97 -8.50 4.15 26.83
C ASN A 97 -6.99 4.09 26.49
N GLN A 98 -6.09 4.42 27.44
CA GLN A 98 -4.64 4.24 27.25
C GLN A 98 -4.19 2.77 27.35
N LEU A 99 -5.00 1.91 27.96
CA LEU A 99 -4.73 0.49 28.16
C LEU A 99 -5.58 -0.40 27.26
N GLU A 100 -6.28 0.19 26.30
CA GLU A 100 -7.11 -0.59 25.37
C GLU A 100 -6.26 -1.41 24.41
N ASP A 101 -6.73 -2.62 24.18
CA ASP A 101 -6.19 -3.54 23.21
C ASP A 101 -6.32 -2.93 21.80
N ASP A 102 -5.19 -2.81 21.09
CA ASP A 102 -5.17 -2.28 19.73
C ASP A 102 -6.08 -3.13 18.82
N ASP A 103 -6.25 -4.44 19.07
CA ASP A 103 -7.17 -5.29 18.30
C ASP A 103 -8.63 -4.90 18.45
N LEU A 104 -9.04 -4.42 19.62
CA LEU A 104 -10.39 -3.89 19.84
C LEU A 104 -10.54 -2.45 19.33
N LEU A 105 -9.45 -1.67 19.33
CA LEU A 105 -9.44 -0.29 18.86
C LEU A 105 -9.66 -0.19 17.35
N PHE A 106 -9.00 -1.05 16.58
CA PHE A 106 -9.01 -1.03 15.12
C PHE A 106 -10.12 -1.90 14.52
N GLU A 107 -11.32 -1.80 15.09
CA GLU A 107 -12.57 -2.26 14.46
C GLU A 107 -13.32 -1.05 13.87
N PRO A 108 -13.99 -1.18 12.71
CA PRO A 108 -14.58 -0.04 12.00
C PRO A 108 -15.53 0.80 12.86
N GLU A 109 -16.39 0.15 13.65
CA GLU A 109 -17.33 0.80 14.56
C GLU A 109 -16.61 1.52 15.70
N ALA A 110 -15.56 0.90 16.27
CA ALA A 110 -14.78 1.47 17.36
C ALA A 110 -14.03 2.72 16.89
N LEU A 111 -13.43 2.68 15.69
CA LEU A 111 -12.77 3.82 15.07
C LEU A 111 -13.77 4.95 14.79
N TYR A 112 -14.88 4.63 14.12
CA TYR A 112 -15.89 5.63 13.76
C TYR A 112 -16.40 6.41 14.97
N ASN A 113 -16.67 5.72 16.08
CA ASN A 113 -17.13 6.35 17.33
C ASN A 113 -16.09 7.24 18.01
N ARG A 114 -14.82 7.17 17.58
CA ARG A 114 -13.70 7.94 18.14
C ARG A 114 -13.16 8.98 17.19
N PHE A 115 -13.75 9.10 16.00
CA PHE A 115 -13.31 10.10 15.04
C PHE A 115 -13.45 11.51 15.63
N PRO A 116 -12.42 12.36 15.48
CA PRO A 116 -12.54 13.77 15.81
C PRO A 116 -13.61 14.46 14.97
N GLU A 117 -14.05 15.64 15.40
CA GLU A 117 -14.95 16.49 14.61
C GLU A 117 -14.34 16.80 13.24
N GLU A 118 -13.06 17.20 13.25
CA GLU A 118 -12.25 17.49 12.06
C GLU A 118 -11.47 16.24 11.62
N LYS A 119 -11.82 15.70 10.45
CA LYS A 119 -11.34 14.38 9.95
C LYS A 119 -10.30 14.49 8.85
N GLY A 120 -10.01 15.70 8.35
CA GLY A 120 -9.04 15.96 7.29
C GLY A 120 -7.69 15.27 7.52
N PRO A 121 -7.07 15.38 8.71
CA PRO A 121 -5.82 14.71 9.02
C PRO A 121 -5.89 13.20 8.89
N LEU A 122 -7.01 12.56 9.21
CA LEU A 122 -7.17 11.11 9.04
C LEU A 122 -7.27 10.74 7.56
N TYR A 123 -7.93 11.55 6.74
CA TYR A 123 -7.91 11.39 5.28
C TYR A 123 -6.51 11.58 4.73
N ASP A 124 -5.78 12.62 5.16
CA ASP A 124 -4.41 12.87 4.71
C ASP A 124 -3.46 11.73 5.09
N LEU A 125 -3.63 11.11 6.26
CA LEU A 125 -2.88 9.91 6.64
C LEU A 125 -3.18 8.72 5.72
N MET A 126 -4.43 8.53 5.30
CA MET A 126 -4.81 7.46 4.38
C MET A 126 -4.44 7.76 2.92
N ASP A 127 -4.35 9.03 2.55
CA ASP A 127 -3.79 9.45 1.26
C ASP A 127 -2.28 9.21 1.24
N ASN A 128 -1.58 9.49 2.36
CA ASN A 128 -0.15 9.18 2.51
C ASN A 128 0.14 7.68 2.55
N SER A 129 -0.79 6.86 3.06
CA SER A 129 -0.61 5.40 3.11
C SER A 129 -0.60 4.74 1.72
N GLN A 130 -1.11 5.42 0.68
CA GLN A 130 -1.07 4.96 -0.71
C GLN A 130 0.34 4.61 -1.20
N ALA A 131 1.36 5.34 -0.72
CA ALA A 131 2.75 5.04 -1.04
C ALA A 131 3.16 3.62 -0.60
N CYS A 132 2.69 3.17 0.57
CA CYS A 132 2.98 1.82 1.06
C CYS A 132 2.40 0.75 0.11
N PHE A 133 1.18 0.96 -0.38
CA PHE A 133 0.54 0.03 -1.32
C PHE A 133 1.26 -0.04 -2.67
N ILE A 134 1.71 1.11 -3.20
CA ILE A 134 2.51 1.14 -4.44
C ILE A 134 3.81 0.34 -4.26
N LEU A 135 4.52 0.55 -3.15
CA LEU A 135 5.77 -0.14 -2.89
C LEU A 135 5.58 -1.64 -2.71
N LEU A 136 4.54 -2.07 -2.01
CA LEU A 136 4.21 -3.49 -1.88
C LEU A 136 3.83 -4.11 -3.24
N TYR A 137 3.11 -3.36 -4.08
CA TYR A 137 2.82 -3.80 -5.45
C TYR A 137 4.11 -3.94 -6.28
N LEU A 138 5.07 -3.02 -6.11
CA LEU A 138 6.40 -3.08 -6.72
C LEU A 138 7.23 -4.27 -6.22
N LYS A 139 7.25 -4.54 -4.91
CA LYS A 139 7.87 -5.75 -4.32
C LYS A 139 7.33 -7.01 -5.01
N ASN A 140 6.00 -7.15 -5.05
CA ASN A 140 5.34 -8.30 -5.66
C ASN A 140 5.67 -8.44 -7.16
N PHE A 141 5.71 -7.32 -7.88
CA PHE A 141 6.11 -7.30 -9.28
C PHE A 141 7.54 -7.80 -9.48
N LEU A 142 8.51 -7.28 -8.71
CA LEU A 142 9.92 -7.69 -8.79
C LEU A 142 10.11 -9.17 -8.44
N MET A 143 9.41 -9.65 -7.40
CA MET A 143 9.41 -11.07 -7.05
C MET A 143 8.91 -11.94 -8.19
N LYS A 144 7.81 -11.57 -8.84
CA LYS A 144 7.28 -12.32 -10.00
C LYS A 144 8.23 -12.25 -11.20
N LEU A 145 8.80 -11.08 -11.49
CA LEU A 145 9.68 -10.84 -12.63
C LEU A 145 10.97 -11.68 -12.57
N TYR A 146 11.57 -11.77 -11.38
CA TYR A 146 12.82 -12.51 -11.15
C TYR A 146 12.61 -13.90 -10.55
N GLY A 147 11.38 -14.25 -10.19
CA GLY A 147 11.01 -15.56 -9.66
C GLY A 147 11.50 -15.82 -8.23
N PHE A 148 11.54 -14.79 -7.39
CA PHE A 148 11.84 -14.94 -5.96
C PHE A 148 10.62 -15.43 -5.19
N THR A 149 10.87 -16.26 -4.19
CA THR A 149 9.89 -16.65 -3.18
C THR A 149 9.98 -15.71 -1.98
N GLU A 150 8.94 -15.65 -1.15
CA GLU A 150 8.97 -14.84 0.08
C GLU A 150 10.10 -15.31 1.02
N ALA A 151 10.26 -16.63 1.20
CA ALA A 151 11.36 -17.20 1.98
C ALA A 151 12.74 -16.72 1.48
N LYS A 152 12.93 -16.59 0.16
CA LYS A 152 14.18 -16.11 -0.40
C LYS A 152 14.45 -14.63 -0.09
N VAL A 153 13.39 -13.82 -0.07
CA VAL A 153 13.45 -12.41 0.30
C VAL A 153 13.78 -12.27 1.79
N GLN A 154 13.19 -13.11 2.64
CA GLN A 154 13.43 -13.08 4.10
C GLN A 154 14.83 -13.53 4.49
N GLU A 155 15.39 -14.52 3.78
CA GLU A 155 16.79 -14.94 3.99
C GLU A 155 17.81 -13.86 3.59
N TYR A 156 17.41 -12.87 2.80
CA TYR A 156 18.33 -11.86 2.30
C TYR A 156 18.76 -10.88 3.40
N SER A 157 20.06 -10.70 3.55
CA SER A 157 20.64 -9.67 4.40
C SER A 157 21.59 -8.77 3.61
N PRO A 158 21.39 -7.43 3.61
CA PRO A 158 22.33 -6.50 2.99
C PRO A 158 23.74 -6.53 3.60
N SER A 159 23.88 -7.08 4.81
CA SER A 159 25.17 -7.21 5.51
C SER A 159 25.91 -8.51 5.20
N GLU A 160 25.27 -9.43 4.48
CA GLU A 160 25.91 -10.68 4.07
C GLU A 160 26.93 -10.43 2.97
N ALA A 161 27.94 -11.30 2.87
CA ALA A 161 29.02 -11.10 1.90
C ALA A 161 28.48 -11.14 0.47
N ALA A 162 28.79 -10.11 -0.33
CA ALA A 162 28.30 -9.94 -1.71
C ALA A 162 28.43 -11.21 -2.59
N LYS A 163 29.48 -12.00 -2.38
CA LYS A 163 29.71 -13.28 -3.09
C LYS A 163 28.56 -14.29 -2.98
N VAL A 164 27.71 -14.20 -1.95
CA VAL A 164 26.57 -15.12 -1.76
C VAL A 164 25.47 -14.86 -2.79
N TYR A 165 25.31 -13.61 -3.27
CA TYR A 165 24.23 -13.19 -4.16
C TYR A 165 24.70 -12.69 -5.54
N GLU A 166 25.99 -12.81 -5.85
CA GLU A 166 26.60 -12.46 -7.15
C GLU A 166 26.13 -13.33 -8.34
N LYS A 167 25.32 -14.36 -8.10
CA LYS A 167 24.78 -15.20 -9.19
C LYS A 167 23.96 -14.31 -10.14
N GLY A 168 24.32 -14.37 -11.41
CA GLY A 168 23.59 -13.66 -12.46
C GLY A 168 22.11 -14.08 -12.49
N LEU A 169 21.25 -13.10 -12.74
CA LEU A 169 19.82 -13.35 -12.89
C LEU A 169 19.56 -14.11 -14.20
N SER A 170 18.75 -15.15 -14.10
CA SER A 170 18.14 -15.76 -15.29
C SER A 170 17.31 -14.71 -16.02
N SER A 171 17.14 -14.86 -17.35
CA SER A 171 16.30 -13.96 -18.15
C SER A 171 14.95 -13.67 -17.47
N ARG A 172 14.52 -12.41 -17.52
CA ARG A 172 13.25 -11.93 -16.97
C ARG A 172 12.08 -12.81 -17.43
N LYS A 173 11.18 -13.15 -16.51
CA LYS A 173 9.93 -13.83 -16.85
C LYS A 173 9.02 -12.88 -17.63
N ASN A 174 8.14 -13.44 -18.47
CA ASN A 174 7.14 -12.67 -19.19
C ASN A 174 5.99 -12.28 -18.23
N VAL A 175 6.17 -11.18 -17.51
CA VAL A 175 5.19 -10.62 -16.57
C VAL A 175 4.54 -9.39 -17.23
N PRO A 176 3.22 -9.17 -17.08
CA PRO A 176 2.57 -7.93 -17.52
C PRO A 176 3.31 -6.71 -16.95
N MET A 177 3.34 -5.63 -17.73
CA MET A 177 4.03 -4.39 -17.32
C MET A 177 3.48 -3.88 -15.99
N PHE A 178 4.37 -3.31 -15.17
CA PHE A 178 4.01 -2.68 -13.91
C PHE A 178 2.93 -1.62 -14.16
N ASN A 179 1.75 -1.81 -13.58
CA ASN A 179 0.61 -0.91 -13.77
C ASN A 179 -0.23 -0.85 -12.48
N PRO A 180 0.10 0.04 -11.53
CA PRO A 180 -0.60 0.14 -10.26
C PRO A 180 -1.95 0.86 -10.45
N LEU A 181 -2.92 0.17 -11.06
CA LEU A 181 -4.25 0.71 -11.39
C LEU A 181 -4.97 1.33 -10.19
N ALA A 182 -4.89 0.71 -9.01
CA ALA A 182 -5.51 1.21 -7.79
C ALA A 182 -4.91 2.55 -7.32
N ALA A 183 -3.62 2.78 -7.54
CA ALA A 183 -2.96 4.04 -7.22
C ALA A 183 -3.27 5.13 -8.25
N LEU A 184 -3.41 4.76 -9.53
CA LEU A 184 -3.78 5.67 -10.61
C LEU A 184 -5.20 6.25 -10.41
N ASP A 185 -6.11 5.46 -9.84
CA ASP A 185 -7.50 5.89 -9.60
C ASP A 185 -7.63 6.82 -8.38
N GLY A 186 -6.71 6.71 -7.41
CA GLY A 186 -6.56 7.66 -6.30
C GLY A 186 -5.94 9.00 -6.73
N GLY A 187 -4.99 8.98 -7.67
CA GLY A 187 -4.23 10.16 -8.12
C GLY A 187 -5.06 11.18 -8.90
N ARG A 188 -6.05 10.72 -9.67
CA ARG A 188 -6.99 11.58 -10.41
C ARG A 188 -7.86 12.48 -9.53
N ARG A 189 -7.91 12.22 -8.21
CA ARG A 189 -8.77 12.92 -7.25
C ARG A 189 -8.22 14.27 -6.78
N ARG A 190 -6.96 14.61 -7.09
CA ARG A 190 -6.29 15.82 -6.56
C ARG A 190 -5.95 16.90 -7.59
N ASP A 191 -6.08 16.61 -8.89
CA ASP A 191 -5.76 17.55 -9.96
C ASP A 191 -6.95 18.47 -10.27
N GLY A 192 -7.21 19.42 -9.37
CA GLY A 192 -7.88 20.71 -9.67
C GLY A 192 -9.33 20.70 -10.18
N HIS A 193 -9.94 19.56 -10.47
CA HIS A 193 -11.38 19.44 -10.62
C HIS A 193 -11.99 19.27 -9.23
N ALA A 194 -12.83 20.23 -8.83
CA ALA A 194 -13.63 20.13 -7.63
C ALA A 194 -14.40 18.81 -7.69
N ASP A 195 -13.98 17.86 -6.84
CA ASP A 195 -14.63 16.56 -6.72
C ASP A 195 -16.07 16.79 -6.25
N PRO A 196 -17.09 16.32 -6.98
CA PRO A 196 -18.47 16.30 -6.48
C PRO A 196 -18.58 15.55 -5.14
N LEU A 197 -17.64 14.64 -4.82
CA LEU A 197 -17.52 13.90 -3.56
C LEU A 197 -16.72 14.63 -2.47
N ALA A 198 -16.15 15.81 -2.71
CA ALA A 198 -15.59 16.63 -1.62
C ALA A 198 -16.67 16.99 -0.59
N ASN A 199 -17.94 17.10 -1.04
CA ASN A 199 -19.11 17.22 -0.16
C ASN A 199 -19.51 15.89 0.52
N ASP A 200 -19.04 14.74 0.02
CA ASP A 200 -19.34 13.42 0.58
C ASP A 200 -18.45 13.07 1.79
N ARG A 201 -17.29 13.71 1.98
CA ARG A 201 -16.41 13.47 3.15
C ARG A 201 -17.08 13.73 4.51
N GLN A 202 -18.23 14.40 4.53
CA GLN A 202 -19.03 14.65 5.72
C GLN A 202 -20.13 13.60 5.98
N SER A 203 -20.37 12.71 5.00
CA SER A 203 -21.36 11.64 5.07
C SER A 203 -20.95 10.57 6.07
N ILE A 204 -21.95 9.97 6.73
CA ILE A 204 -21.76 8.78 7.59
C ILE A 204 -21.08 7.66 6.79
N GLN A 205 -21.46 7.48 5.52
CA GLN A 205 -20.87 6.45 4.66
C GLN A 205 -19.37 6.70 4.43
N SER A 206 -18.98 7.95 4.15
CA SER A 206 -17.58 8.33 3.96
C SER A 206 -16.74 8.13 5.22
N HIS A 207 -17.32 8.35 6.40
CA HIS A 207 -16.64 8.08 7.66
C HIS A 207 -16.47 6.57 7.91
N PHE A 208 -17.50 5.77 7.65
CA PHE A 208 -17.40 4.32 7.78
C PHE A 208 -16.34 3.77 6.81
N ASN A 209 -16.34 4.24 5.55
CA ASN A 209 -15.33 3.89 4.56
C ASN A 209 -13.90 4.26 5.02
N LEU A 210 -13.73 5.43 5.65
CA LEU A 210 -12.45 5.84 6.23
C LEU A 210 -12.00 4.90 7.36
N ALA A 211 -12.90 4.53 8.26
CA ALA A 211 -12.61 3.59 9.34
C ALA A 211 -12.19 2.22 8.77
N THR A 212 -12.93 1.69 7.79
CA THR A 212 -12.59 0.45 7.08
C THR A 212 -11.21 0.54 6.43
N LYS A 213 -10.86 1.67 5.78
CA LYS A 213 -9.54 1.88 5.18
C LYS A 213 -8.42 1.81 6.21
N ILE A 214 -8.59 2.45 7.37
CA ILE A 214 -7.61 2.41 8.47
C ILE A 214 -7.46 0.97 9.00
N CYS A 215 -8.55 0.24 9.21
CA CYS A 215 -8.52 -1.17 9.62
C CYS A 215 -7.78 -2.05 8.61
N ASN A 216 -8.09 -1.90 7.32
CA ASN A 216 -7.47 -2.68 6.26
C ASN A 216 -5.97 -2.37 6.14
N PHE A 217 -5.58 -1.11 6.31
CA PHE A 217 -4.18 -0.72 6.36
C PHE A 217 -3.43 -1.41 7.51
N ARG A 218 -4.01 -1.42 8.72
CA ARG A 218 -3.43 -2.14 9.87
C ARG A 218 -3.32 -3.65 9.60
N LYS A 219 -4.37 -4.27 9.07
CA LYS A 219 -4.37 -5.72 8.73
C LYS A 219 -3.28 -6.06 7.72
N MET A 220 -3.10 -5.20 6.72
CA MET A 220 -2.01 -5.34 5.74
C MET A 220 -0.65 -5.29 6.43
N LEU A 221 -0.38 -4.32 7.30
CA LEU A 221 0.91 -4.25 8.03
C LEU A 221 1.16 -5.49 8.90
N LEU A 222 0.15 -5.93 9.66
CA LEU A 222 0.25 -7.14 10.49
C LEU A 222 0.49 -8.42 9.65
N SER A 223 0.02 -8.45 8.41
CA SER A 223 0.26 -9.59 7.51
C SER A 223 1.73 -9.66 7.08
N LEU A 224 2.43 -8.52 6.98
CA LEU A 224 3.86 -8.48 6.67
C LEU A 224 4.68 -9.12 7.80
N ASP A 225 4.37 -8.76 9.05
CA ASP A 225 5.06 -9.30 10.25
C ASP A 225 4.81 -10.80 10.46
N ARG A 226 3.62 -11.31 10.08
CA ARG A 226 3.31 -12.74 10.18
C ARG A 226 4.05 -13.57 9.15
N MET A 227 4.24 -13.03 7.95
CA MET A 227 5.03 -13.70 6.93
C MET A 227 6.48 -13.86 7.38
N GLU A 228 7.05 -12.91 8.14
CA GLU A 228 8.42 -13.03 8.70
C GLU A 228 8.60 -14.24 9.63
N ASN A 229 7.52 -14.78 10.21
CA ASN A 229 7.58 -15.79 11.27
C ASN A 229 7.09 -17.18 10.84
N ASP A 230 6.28 -17.28 9.79
CA ASP A 230 5.70 -18.55 9.29
C ASP A 230 6.33 -18.95 7.95
N GLY A 231 7.46 -19.65 8.02
CA GLY A 231 8.19 -20.21 6.87
C GLY A 231 7.52 -21.40 6.16
N ASP A 232 6.19 -21.50 6.17
CA ASP A 232 5.42 -22.51 5.42
C ASP A 232 3.93 -22.12 5.37
N SER A 233 3.52 -21.36 4.36
CA SER A 233 2.15 -21.51 3.84
C SER A 233 2.07 -21.10 2.37
N ASP A 234 1.71 -22.06 1.52
CA ASP A 234 1.23 -21.80 0.16
C ASP A 234 -0.07 -20.99 0.26
N TYR A 235 0.03 -19.66 0.20
CA TYR A 235 -1.13 -18.76 0.16
C TYR A 235 -1.18 -18.07 -1.21
N ASP A 236 -2.05 -18.58 -2.08
CA ASP A 236 -2.49 -17.91 -3.30
C ASP A 236 -3.52 -16.83 -2.90
N GLY A 237 -3.02 -15.77 -2.26
CA GLY A 237 -3.83 -14.65 -1.79
C GLY A 237 -4.00 -13.61 -2.89
N GLU A 238 -5.07 -13.70 -3.67
CA GLU A 238 -5.58 -12.54 -4.40
C GLU A 238 -5.91 -11.43 -3.39
N ILE A 239 -5.02 -10.46 -3.26
CA ILE A 239 -5.29 -9.19 -2.61
C ILE A 239 -6.32 -8.46 -3.48
N SER A 240 -7.60 -8.72 -3.22
CA SER A 240 -8.72 -8.03 -3.85
C SER A 240 -8.80 -6.61 -3.30
N VAL A 241 -8.26 -5.65 -4.05
CA VAL A 241 -8.38 -4.21 -3.78
C VAL A 241 -9.52 -3.64 -4.61
N ALA A 242 -10.74 -3.63 -4.06
CA ALA A 242 -11.80 -2.62 -4.26
C ALA A 242 -13.20 -3.21 -4.01
N PRO A 243 -14.19 -2.39 -3.57
CA PRO A 243 -15.59 -2.80 -3.53
C PRO A 243 -16.12 -2.92 -4.96
N LYS A 244 -16.82 -4.02 -5.26
CA LYS A 244 -17.65 -4.09 -6.46
C LYS A 244 -18.83 -3.14 -6.29
N GLU A 245 -18.83 -2.05 -7.05
CA GLU A 245 -20.04 -1.29 -7.32
C GLU A 245 -20.86 -2.10 -8.32
N GLU A 246 -21.99 -2.63 -7.85
CA GLU A 246 -23.00 -3.25 -8.70
C GLU A 246 -23.77 -2.13 -9.41
N ASP A 247 -23.40 -1.87 -10.65
CA ASP A 247 -24.18 -1.02 -11.56
C ASP A 247 -25.39 -1.83 -12.05
N GLU A 248 -26.57 -1.51 -11.51
CA GLU A 248 -27.84 -1.81 -12.15
C GLU A 248 -27.96 -0.95 -13.42
N ASN A 249 -28.15 -1.59 -14.58
CA ASN A 249 -28.98 -0.95 -15.60
C ASN A 249 -29.81 -1.97 -16.38
N ALA A 250 -31.09 -1.61 -16.46
CA ALA A 250 -32.18 -2.31 -17.11
C ALA A 250 -32.04 -2.30 -18.64
N ASP A 251 -32.59 -3.31 -19.31
CA ASP A 251 -33.52 -3.01 -20.39
C ASP A 251 -34.53 -4.13 -20.67
N GLU A 252 -35.70 -3.68 -21.10
CA GLU A 252 -36.96 -4.36 -21.37
C GLU A 252 -36.90 -5.52 -22.38
N CYS A 253 -37.76 -6.52 -22.17
CA CYS A 253 -38.60 -7.07 -23.23
C CYS A 253 -39.90 -7.61 -22.63
N MET A 254 -40.96 -6.79 -22.74
CA MET A 254 -42.33 -7.31 -22.77
C MET A 254 -42.48 -8.18 -24.01
N ASP A 255 -42.85 -9.44 -23.84
CA ASP A 255 -43.49 -10.20 -24.92
C ASP A 255 -44.78 -10.84 -24.39
N THR A 256 -45.82 -10.66 -25.20
CA THR A 256 -47.22 -10.91 -24.91
C THR A 256 -47.53 -12.41 -25.02
N SER A 257 -47.96 -13.01 -23.92
CA SER A 257 -48.50 -14.38 -23.90
C SER A 257 -49.86 -14.43 -24.60
N ALA A 258 -49.91 -15.15 -25.71
CA ALA A 258 -51.14 -15.59 -26.35
C ALA A 258 -51.74 -16.77 -25.56
N ASP A 259 -52.88 -16.55 -24.91
CA ASP A 259 -53.76 -17.65 -24.49
C ASP A 259 -54.68 -18.01 -25.66
N ASN A 260 -54.43 -19.19 -26.22
CA ASN A 260 -55.42 -19.96 -26.94
C ASN A 260 -56.23 -20.74 -25.90
N ASP A 261 -57.52 -20.47 -25.78
CA ASP A 261 -58.48 -21.50 -25.39
C ASP A 261 -59.76 -21.39 -26.23
N VAL A 262 -60.11 -22.55 -26.77
CA VAL A 262 -61.13 -22.83 -27.78
C VAL A 262 -62.36 -23.43 -27.09
N ASP A 263 -63.54 -22.99 -27.57
CA ASP A 263 -64.88 -23.59 -27.47
C ASP A 263 -65.37 -24.15 -26.13
N THR A 264 -66.44 -23.56 -25.57
CA THR A 264 -67.85 -24.01 -25.75
C THR A 264 -68.80 -22.99 -25.11
#